data_AF-A0A438D468-F1
#
_entry.id   AF-A0A438D468-F1
#
_cell.length_a   1.000
_cell.length_b   1.000
_cell.length_c   1.000
_cell.angle_alpha   90.00
_cell.angle_beta   90.00
_cell.angle_gamma   90.00
#
_symmetry.space_group_name_H-M   'P 1'
#
loop_
_entity.id
_entity.type
_entity.pdbx_description
1 polymer ?
#
loop_
_entity_poly.entity_id
_entity_poly.type
_entity_poly.pdbx_seq_one_letter_code
_entity_poly.pdbx_strand_id
1 'polypeptide(L)'
;MWLKVEGFKDLLKLWWEGDNFSGSSSFILAAKLKALKSKLKEWNKDVFGRVEARKDLILNQFETLETLDALALEALFTEEEVYGALLGCSGNKSTRA
;
A
#
# COMPACT_ATOMS: atom_id res chain seq x y z
N MET A 1 15.98 3.62 -4.74
CA MET A 1 15.31 3.91 -3.45
C MET A 1 16.23 3.64 -2.26
N TRP A 2 16.73 2.42 -2.08
CA TRP A 2 17.71 2.04 -1.05
C TRP A 2 19.05 2.80 -0.99
N LEU A 3 19.68 3.12 -2.14
CA LEU A 3 20.96 3.88 -2.17
C LEU A 3 20.88 5.28 -1.53
N LYS A 4 19.65 5.80 -1.35
CA LYS A 4 19.38 7.11 -0.75
C LYS A 4 19.08 7.02 0.75
N VAL A 5 18.98 5.82 1.31
CA VAL A 5 18.75 5.62 2.76
C VAL A 5 20.00 6.04 3.52
N GLU A 6 19.82 6.91 4.50
CA GLU A 6 20.89 7.36 5.39
C GLU A 6 21.52 6.16 6.11
N GLY A 7 22.84 6.13 6.21
CA GLY A 7 23.59 5.02 6.80
C GLY A 7 23.71 3.76 5.92
N PHE A 8 23.14 3.71 4.70
CA PHE A 8 23.27 2.55 3.81
C PHE A 8 24.74 2.18 3.53
N LYS A 9 25.59 3.19 3.26
CA LYS A 9 27.01 2.95 2.96
C LYS A 9 27.77 2.38 4.16
N ASP A 10 27.43 2.82 5.37
CA ASP A 10 28.08 2.36 6.59
C ASP A 10 27.64 0.92 6.92
N LEU A 11 26.36 0.61 6.71
CA LEU A 11 25.83 -0.76 6.79
C LEU A 11 26.53 -1.70 5.81
N LEU A 12 26.73 -1.26 4.56
CA LEU A 12 27.43 -2.03 3.54
C LEU A 12 28.89 -2.32 3.94
N LYS A 13 29.60 -1.31 4.47
CA LYS A 13 30.97 -1.48 4.98
C LYS A 13 31.02 -2.48 6.13
N LEU A 14 30.12 -2.35 7.10
CA LEU A 14 30.02 -3.25 8.23
C LEU A 14 29.81 -4.71 7.78
N TRP A 15 28.95 -4.94 6.80
CA TRP A 15 28.76 -6.29 6.24
C TRP A 15 29.97 -6.80 5.48
N TRP A 16 30.66 -5.92 4.75
CA TRP A 16 31.85 -6.28 3.98
C TRP A 16 33.02 -6.69 4.87
N GLU A 17 33.20 -5.99 5.99
CA GLU A 17 34.26 -6.22 6.97
C GLU A 17 33.93 -7.37 7.94
N GLY A 18 32.64 -7.58 8.23
CA GLY A 18 32.21 -8.61 9.19
C GLY A 18 32.34 -10.05 8.71
N ASP A 19 32.33 -10.30 7.39
CA ASP A 19 32.46 -11.65 6.86
C ASP A 19 33.92 -12.00 6.55
N ASN A 20 34.43 -13.05 7.19
CA ASN A 20 35.74 -13.62 6.93
C ASN A 20 35.63 -14.92 6.14
N PHE A 21 36.33 -14.97 5.00
CA PHE A 21 36.41 -16.15 4.13
C PHE A 21 37.87 -16.50 3.89
N SER A 22 38.16 -17.79 3.77
CA SER A 22 39.49 -18.32 3.47
C SER A 22 39.51 -19.01 2.11
N GLY A 23 40.61 -18.90 1.36
CA GLY A 23 40.78 -19.54 0.05
C GLY A 23 41.57 -18.67 -0.91
N SER A 24 41.45 -18.94 -2.21
CA SER A 24 42.01 -18.05 -3.22
C SER A 24 41.32 -16.68 -3.19
N SER A 25 42.02 -15.63 -3.63
CA SER A 25 41.46 -14.28 -3.68
C SER A 25 40.17 -14.21 -4.51
N SER A 26 40.08 -14.98 -5.60
CA SER A 26 38.88 -15.09 -6.43
C SER A 26 37.71 -15.74 -5.68
N PHE A 27 37.98 -16.80 -4.90
CA PHE A 27 36.98 -17.45 -4.07
C PHE A 27 36.48 -16.51 -2.96
N ILE A 28 37.39 -15.84 -2.25
CA ILE A 28 37.05 -14.90 -1.18
C ILE A 28 36.14 -13.79 -1.71
N LEU A 29 36.48 -13.20 -2.86
CA LEU A 29 35.66 -12.15 -3.49
C LEU A 29 34.27 -12.68 -3.86
N ALA A 30 34.18 -13.84 -4.50
CA ALA A 30 32.91 -14.44 -4.88
C ALA A 30 32.03 -14.76 -3.66
N ALA A 31 32.63 -15.28 -2.59
CA ALA A 31 31.94 -15.59 -1.34
C ALA A 31 31.41 -14.32 -0.66
N LYS A 32 32.23 -13.26 -0.57
CA LYS A 32 31.82 -11.96 -0.03
C LYS A 32 30.65 -11.35 -0.82
N LEU A 33 30.73 -11.35 -2.15
CA LEU A 33 29.65 -10.83 -3.00
C LEU A 33 28.35 -11.62 -2.85
N LYS A 34 28.44 -12.96 -2.71
CA LYS A 34 27.28 -13.81 -2.49
C LYS A 34 26.62 -13.54 -1.13
N ALA A 35 27.42 -13.40 -0.07
CA ALA A 35 26.92 -13.06 1.26
C ALA A 35 26.26 -11.67 1.29
N LEU A 36 26.93 -10.68 0.70
CA LEU A 36 26.42 -9.32 0.60
C LEU A 36 25.10 -9.26 -0.17
N LYS A 37 24.99 -9.98 -1.29
CA LYS A 37 23.74 -10.09 -2.07
C LYS A 37 22.58 -10.61 -1.23
N SER A 38 22.81 -11.64 -0.41
CA SER A 38 21.79 -12.20 0.49
C SER A 38 21.37 -11.20 1.56
N LYS A 39 22.32 -10.56 2.25
CA LYS A 39 22.06 -9.54 3.28
C LYS A 39 21.25 -8.37 2.72
N LEU A 40 21.60 -7.90 1.53
CA LEU A 40 20.87 -6.82 0.85
C LEU A 40 19.43 -7.23 0.51
N LYS A 41 19.20 -8.47 0.08
CA LYS A 41 17.86 -8.97 -0.26
C LYS A 41 16.96 -9.03 0.99
N GLU A 42 17.49 -9.53 2.10
CA GLU A 42 16.78 -9.61 3.37
C GLU A 42 16.46 -8.22 3.91
N TRP A 43 17.46 -7.35 3.99
CA TRP A 43 17.28 -5.98 4.45
C TRP A 43 16.27 -5.20 3.60
N ASN A 44 16.30 -5.39 2.28
CA ASN A 44 15.32 -4.76 1.39
C ASN A 44 13.89 -5.23 1.68
N LYS A 45 13.69 -6.52 2.01
CA LYS A 45 12.38 -7.04 2.42
C LYS A 45 11.95 -6.47 3.76
N ASP A 46 12.85 -6.35 4.73
CA ASP A 46 12.51 -5.86 6.06
C ASP A 46 12.19 -4.36 6.08
N VAL A 47 12.93 -3.56 5.30
CA VAL A 47 12.75 -2.11 5.25
C VAL A 47 11.62 -1.72 4.32
N PHE A 48 11.56 -2.29 3.11
CA PHE A 48 10.61 -1.87 2.07
C PHE A 48 9.46 -2.84 1.87
N GLY A 49 9.63 -4.14 2.12
CA GLY A 49 8.57 -5.13 1.92
C GLY A 49 7.32 -4.88 2.78
N ARG A 50 7.51 -4.44 4.04
CA ARG A 50 6.38 -4.04 4.90
C ARG A 50 5.68 -2.77 4.43
N VAL A 51 6.43 -1.84 3.82
CA VAL A 51 5.89 -0.57 3.35
C VAL A 51 4.98 -0.81 2.14
N GLU A 52 5.42 -1.61 1.17
CA GLU A 52 4.60 -1.94 0.01
C GLU A 52 3.35 -2.74 0.41
N ALA A 53 3.49 -3.75 1.26
CA ALA A 53 2.33 -4.52 1.75
C ALA A 53 1.29 -3.63 2.48
N ARG A 54 1.74 -2.64 3.25
CA ARG A 54 0.85 -1.69 3.92
C ARG A 54 0.19 -0.73 2.92
N LYS A 55 0.92 -0.28 1.91
CA LYS A 55 0.38 0.57 0.84
C LYS A 55 -0.70 -0.17 0.06
N ASP A 56 -0.45 -1.42 -0.33
CA ASP A 56 -1.42 -2.26 -1.03
C ASP A 56 -2.69 -2.49 -0.19
N LEU A 57 -2.53 -2.74 1.11
CA LEU A 57 -3.66 -2.86 2.03
C LEU A 57 -4.51 -1.58 2.07
N ILE A 58 -3.88 -0.41 2.18
CA ILE A 58 -4.57 0.88 2.21
C ILE A 58 -5.29 1.16 0.89
N LEU A 59 -4.66 0.84 -0.24
CA LEU A 59 -5.29 0.99 -1.57
C LEU A 59 -6.53 0.11 -1.70
N ASN A 60 -6.44 -1.17 -1.29
CA ASN A 60 -7.59 -2.07 -1.30
C ASN A 60 -8.71 -1.56 -0.38
N GLN A 61 -8.38 -1.07 0.82
CA GLN A 61 -9.39 -0.49 1.72
C GLN A 61 -10.08 0.73 1.09
N PHE A 62 -9.33 1.58 0.41
CA PHE A 62 -9.88 2.74 -0.28
C PHE A 62 -10.82 2.34 -1.42
N GLU A 63 -10.42 1.38 -2.25
CA GLU A 63 -11.27 0.85 -3.32
C GLU A 63 -12.56 0.21 -2.78
N THR A 64 -12.48 -0.49 -1.64
CA THR A 64 -13.69 -1.02 -0.99
C THR A 64 -14.62 0.07 -0.47
N LEU A 65 -14.08 1.21 -0.02
CA LEU A 65 -14.92 2.32 0.42
C LEU A 65 -15.56 3.03 -0.77
N GLU A 66 -14.83 3.27 -1.86
CA GLU A 66 -15.38 3.86 -3.07
C GLU A 66 -16.52 3.01 -3.66
N THR A 67 -16.38 1.69 -3.64
CA THR A 67 -17.44 0.78 -4.10
C THR A 67 -18.67 0.79 -3.18
N LEU A 68 -18.48 0.84 -1.86
CA LEU A 68 -19.59 0.96 -0.91
C LEU A 68 -20.33 2.30 -1.04
N ASP A 69 -19.61 3.41 -1.22
CA ASP A 69 -20.21 4.73 -1.42
C ASP A 69 -21.01 4.79 -2.73
N ALA A 70 -20.48 4.18 -3.80
CA ALA A 70 -21.20 4.06 -5.07
C ALA A 70 -22.48 3.23 -4.90
N LEU A 71 -22.41 2.08 -4.21
CA LEU A 71 -23.59 1.26 -3.92
C LEU A 71 -24.61 1.98 -3.04
N ALA A 72 -24.17 2.79 -2.08
CA ALA A 72 -25.06 3.59 -1.23
C ALA A 72 -25.78 4.69 -2.02
N LEU A 73 -25.15 5.26 -3.05
CA LEU A 73 -25.76 6.21 -3.98
C LEU A 73 -26.67 5.54 -5.01
N GLU A 74 -26.32 4.33 -5.45
CA GLU A 74 -27.13 3.51 -6.35
C GLU A 74 -28.27 2.76 -5.65
N ALA A 75 -28.27 2.72 -4.31
CA ALA A 75 -29.40 2.27 -3.53
C ALA A 75 -30.58 3.19 -3.84
N LEU A 76 -31.42 2.72 -4.77
CA LEU A 76 -32.67 3.37 -5.14
C LEU A 76 -33.47 3.63 -3.86
N PHE A 77 -33.98 4.86 -3.73
CA PHE A 77 -35.01 5.18 -2.75
C PHE A 77 -36.10 4.11 -2.82
N THR A 78 -36.55 3.62 -1.67
CA THR A 78 -37.62 2.62 -1.68
C THR A 78 -38.89 3.24 -2.29
N GLU A 79 -39.77 2.41 -2.84
CA GLU A 79 -41.02 2.89 -3.44
C GLU A 79 -41.79 3.78 -2.44
N GLU A 80 -41.75 3.44 -1.15
CA GLU A 80 -42.35 4.22 -0.06
C GLU A 80 -41.71 5.60 0.14
N GLU A 81 -40.39 5.71 0.06
CA GLU A 81 -39.67 6.99 0.18
C GLU A 81 -39.98 7.90 -1.01
N VAL A 82 -40.05 7.34 -2.21
CA VAL A 82 -40.43 8.06 -3.44
C VAL A 82 -41.88 8.52 -3.37
N TYR A 83 -42.82 7.64 -2.98
CA TYR A 83 -44.23 8.00 -2.79
C TYR A 83 -44.40 9.07 -1.71
N GLY A 84 -43.68 8.96 -0.59
CA GLY A 84 -43.69 9.95 0.48
C GLY A 84 -43.22 11.33 0.03
N ALA A 85 -42.13 11.40 -0.74
CA ALA A 85 -41.62 12.65 -1.31
C ALA A 85 -42.58 13.27 -2.33
N LEU A 86 -43.18 12.46 -3.21
CA LEU A 86 -44.19 12.91 -4.18
C LEU A 86 -45.45 13.45 -3.49
N LEU A 87 -45.93 12.76 -2.45
CA LEU A 87 -47.06 13.22 -1.64
C LEU A 87 -46.73 14.53 -0.91
N GLY A 88 -45.52 14.68 -0.36
CA GLY A 88 -45.06 15.92 0.26
C GLY A 88 -44.99 17.11 -0.72
N CYS A 89 -44.64 16.85 -1.99
CA CYS A 89 -44.60 17.86 -3.05
C CYS A 89 -45.99 18.19 -3.65
N SER A 90 -47.00 17.34 -3.43
CA SER A 90 -48.35 17.51 -3.98
C SER A 90 -49.20 18.54 -3.22
N GLY A 91 -48.71 19.04 -2.09
CA GLY A 91 -49.34 20.14 -1.35
C GLY A 91 -48.85 21.50 -1.86
N ASN A 92 -49.76 22.25 -2.49
CA ASN A 92 -49.71 23.71 -2.72
C ASN A 92 -49.24 24.17 -4.10
N LYS A 93 -50.05 23.98 -5.15
CA LYS A 93 -50.28 25.04 -6.14
C LYS A 93 -51.76 25.13 -6.57
N SER A 94 -52.39 26.17 -6.04
CA SER A 94 -53.58 26.86 -6.57
C SER A 94 -54.94 26.15 -6.43
N THR A 95 -55.54 26.28 -5.25
CA THR A 95 -57.01 26.31 -5.16
C THR A 95 -57.48 27.69 -5.64
N ARG A 96 -58.07 27.66 -6.83
CA ARG A 96 -58.91 28.68 -7.49
C ARG A 96 -59.56 29.70 -6.55
N ALA A 97 -59.30 31.00 -6.80
CA ALA A 97 -60.23 32.10 -6.61
C ALA A 97 -59.99 33.13 -7.73
#